data_AF-A0A3Q0JPV8-F1
#
_entry.id   AF-A0A3Q0JPV8-F1
#
_cell.length_a   1.000
_cell.length_b   1.000
_cell.length_c   1.000
_cell.angle_alpha   90.00
_cell.angle_beta   90.00
_cell.angle_gamma   90.00
#
_symmetry.space_group_name_H-M   'P 1'
#
loop_
_entity.id
_entity.type
_entity.pdbx_description
1 polymer ?
#
loop_
_entity_poly.entity_id
_entity_poly.type
_entity_poly.pdbx_seq_one_letter_code
_entity_poly.pdbx_strand_id
1 'polypeptide(L)'
;MNSLISELKTEDKLEYQFFPLPGPTLKFQVKANNDAHIAFTQALGEGEPMYEVFIGGWNNSKSVIRKNKQKLDVVTVETPGILTGAGHKFFWLNTSNGGFH
;
A
#
# COMPACT_ATOMS: atom_id res chain seq x y z
N MET A 1 12.77 18.85 -4.63
CA MET A 1 12.54 17.46 -5.09
C MET A 1 11.05 17.34 -5.36
N ASN A 2 10.66 17.29 -6.62
CA ASN A 2 9.25 17.34 -7.04
C ASN A 2 8.65 15.94 -6.91
N SER A 3 7.62 15.78 -6.08
CA SER A 3 6.78 14.59 -6.13
C SER A 3 6.04 14.61 -7.47
N LEU A 4 6.28 13.62 -8.34
CA LEU A 4 5.78 13.58 -9.72
C LEU A 4 4.28 13.23 -9.83
N ILE A 5 3.62 12.87 -8.72
CA ILE A 5 2.21 12.49 -8.72
C ILE A 5 1.49 13.25 -7.61
N SER A 6 0.51 14.06 -8.00
CA SER A 6 -0.36 14.81 -7.08
C SER A 6 -1.59 14.01 -6.67
N GLU A 7 -2.10 13.15 -7.56
CA GLU A 7 -3.26 12.29 -7.32
C GLU A 7 -3.20 11.06 -8.25
N LEU A 8 -3.50 9.89 -7.72
CA LEU A 8 -3.67 8.65 -8.48
C LEU A 8 -5.08 8.12 -8.24
N LYS A 9 -5.84 7.93 -9.32
CA LYS A 9 -7.16 7.28 -9.27
C LYS A 9 -7.04 5.91 -9.90
N THR A 10 -7.47 4.89 -9.17
CA THR A 10 -7.51 3.51 -9.63
C THR A 10 -8.96 3.06 -9.71
N GLU A 11 -9.25 2.17 -10.64
CA GLU A 11 -10.53 1.46 -10.67
C GLU A 11 -10.56 0.40 -9.57
N ASP A 12 -11.74 -0.17 -9.31
CA ASP A 12 -11.91 -1.32 -8.42
C ASP A 12 -11.40 -2.61 -9.10
N LYS A 13 -10.08 -2.69 -9.29
CA LYS A 13 -9.36 -3.79 -9.93
C LYS A 13 -8.02 -4.01 -9.24
N LEU A 14 -7.62 -5.27 -9.13
CA LEU A 14 -6.31 -5.65 -8.59
C LEU A 14 -5.21 -5.49 -9.65
N GLU A 15 -4.94 -4.24 -10.02
CA GLU A 15 -3.88 -3.85 -10.96
C GLU A 15 -2.97 -2.81 -10.31
N TYR A 16 -1.67 -3.05 -10.36
CA TYR A 16 -0.68 -2.17 -9.75
C TYR A 16 -0.06 -1.23 -10.79
N GLN A 17 0.04 0.05 -10.42
CA GLN A 17 0.85 1.04 -11.14
C GLN A 17 2.16 1.26 -10.37
N PHE A 18 3.30 1.06 -11.03
CA PHE A 18 4.61 1.11 -10.39
C PHE A 18 5.32 2.44 -10.66
N PHE A 19 5.82 3.05 -9.59
CA PHE A 19 6.56 4.32 -9.64
C PHE A 19 7.86 4.20 -8.85
N PRO A 20 8.94 4.91 -9.26
CA PRO A 20 10.16 4.97 -8.47
C PRO A 20 9.88 5.55 -7.08
N LEU A 21 10.33 4.86 -6.04
CA LEU A 21 10.23 5.35 -4.67
C LEU A 21 11.38 6.32 -4.38
N PRO A 22 11.12 7.61 -4.06
CA PRO A 22 12.17 8.62 -3.94
C PRO A 22 13.04 8.48 -2.68
N GLY A 23 12.70 7.58 -1.76
CA GLY A 23 13.45 7.33 -0.53
C GLY A 23 12.80 6.25 0.33
N PRO A 24 13.34 5.94 1.52
CA PRO A 24 12.86 4.84 2.36
C PRO A 24 11.49 5.10 3.01
N THR A 25 10.86 6.24 2.77
CA THR A 25 9.56 6.56 3.34
C THR A 25 8.63 7.05 2.26
N LEU A 26 7.51 6.35 2.10
CA LEU A 26 6.38 6.78 1.28
C LEU A 26 5.36 7.47 2.19
N LYS A 27 5.06 8.75 1.94
CA LYS A 27 3.97 9.48 2.59
C LYS A 27 2.86 9.67 1.56
N PHE A 28 1.64 9.32 1.91
CA PHE A 28 0.51 9.38 0.98
C PHE A 28 -0.81 9.58 1.71
N GLN A 29 -1.84 9.87 0.93
CA GLN A 29 -3.20 10.03 1.40
C GLN A 29 -4.09 9.03 0.66
N VAL A 30 -5.03 8.43 1.38
CA VAL A 30 -6.00 7.49 0.81
C VAL A 30 -7.40 8.03 1.04
N LYS A 31 -8.21 8.05 -0.02
CA LYS A 31 -9.65 8.28 0.03
C LYS A 31 -10.35 7.12 -0.68
N ALA A 32 -10.82 6.16 0.10
CA ALA A 32 -11.48 4.94 -0.40
C ALA A 32 -12.51 4.45 0.62
N ASN A 33 -13.55 3.76 0.15
CA ASN A 33 -14.61 3.25 1.03
C ASN A 33 -14.22 1.97 1.77
N ASN A 34 -13.44 1.11 1.11
CA ASN A 34 -13.17 -0.25 1.57
C ASN A 34 -11.69 -0.42 1.87
N ASP A 35 -10.88 -0.58 0.82
CA ASP A 35 -9.48 -0.96 0.92
C ASP A 35 -8.57 -0.09 0.04
N ALA A 36 -7.28 -0.12 0.37
CA ALA A 36 -6.20 0.40 -0.45
C ALA A 36 -5.03 -0.59 -0.45
N HIS A 37 -4.48 -0.82 -1.64
CA HIS A 37 -3.43 -1.78 -1.87
C HIS A 37 -2.16 -1.04 -2.29
N ILE A 38 -1.08 -1.24 -1.55
CA ILE A 38 0.23 -0.64 -1.85
C ILE A 38 1.23 -1.77 -2.03
N ALA A 39 1.86 -1.83 -3.19
CA ALA A 39 2.90 -2.80 -3.50
C ALA A 39 4.28 -2.14 -3.50
N PHE A 40 5.23 -2.80 -2.85
CA PHE A 40 6.66 -2.51 -2.97
C PHE A 40 7.34 -3.66 -3.69
N THR A 41 8.06 -3.33 -4.76
CA THR A 41 8.85 -4.27 -5.56
C THR A 41 10.24 -3.69 -5.80
N GLN A 42 11.18 -4.53 -6.26
CA GLN A 42 12.56 -4.11 -6.56
C GLN A 42 12.73 -3.46 -7.94
N ALA A 43 11.71 -3.55 -8.81
CA ALA A 43 11.73 -3.01 -10.17
C ALA A 43 10.39 -2.33 -10.49
N LEU A 44 10.32 -1.62 -11.61
CA LEU A 44 9.08 -1.01 -12.11
C LEU A 44 8.14 -2.06 -12.73
N GLY A 45 7.67 -2.98 -11.88
CA GLY A 45 6.83 -4.09 -12.25
C GLY A 45 6.70 -5.10 -11.11
N GLU A 46 5.85 -6.10 -11.32
CA GLU A 46 5.76 -7.25 -10.43
C GLU A 46 7.06 -8.06 -10.46
N GLY A 47 7.51 -8.52 -9.30
CA GLY A 47 8.71 -9.32 -9.16
C GLY A 47 8.97 -9.65 -7.70
N GLU A 48 9.71 -10.72 -7.45
CA GLU A 48 10.06 -11.14 -6.10
C GLU A 48 11.41 -10.54 -5.68
N PRO A 49 11.55 -10.05 -4.43
CA PRO A 49 10.51 -9.93 -3.40
C PRO A 49 9.51 -8.80 -3.68
N MET A 50 8.23 -9.07 -3.42
CA MET A 50 7.12 -8.10 -3.43
C MET A 50 6.49 -8.05 -2.04
N TYR A 51 6.25 -6.86 -1.51
CA TYR A 51 5.51 -6.65 -0.28
C TYR A 51 4.22 -5.90 -0.57
N GLU A 52 3.09 -6.51 -0.24
CA GLU A 52 1.78 -5.91 -0.37
C GLU A 52 1.31 -5.43 1.00
N VAL A 53 0.93 -4.16 1.09
CA VAL A 53 0.28 -3.57 2.25
C VAL A 53 -1.17 -3.32 1.90
N PHE A 54 -2.06 -4.08 2.52
CA PHE A 54 -3.50 -3.87 2.47
C PHE A 54 -3.89 -2.98 3.63
N ILE A 55 -4.54 -1.85 3.36
CA ILE A 55 -5.11 -0.96 4.38
C ILE A 55 -6.63 -1.04 4.23
N GLY A 56 -7.36 -1.35 5.29
CA GLY A 56 -8.81 -1.53 5.19
C GLY A 56 -9.23 -2.78 4.39
N GLY A 57 -8.40 -3.80 4.30
CA GLY A 57 -8.80 -5.09 3.75
C GLY A 57 -9.99 -5.71 4.48
N TRP A 58 -10.63 -6.71 3.85
CA TRP A 58 -11.82 -7.41 4.37
C TRP A 58 -12.93 -6.43 4.77
N ASN A 59 -13.39 -5.62 3.81
CA ASN A 59 -14.45 -4.64 4.05
C ASN A 59 -14.08 -3.61 5.13
N ASN A 60 -12.92 -2.97 4.97
CA ASN A 60 -12.42 -1.93 5.86
C ASN A 60 -12.23 -2.39 7.32
N SER A 61 -11.91 -3.67 7.54
CA SER A 61 -11.79 -4.24 8.89
C SER A 61 -10.36 -4.51 9.32
N LYS A 62 -9.42 -4.71 8.38
CA LYS A 62 -8.05 -5.16 8.70
C LYS A 62 -6.99 -4.44 7.88
N SER A 63 -5.78 -4.37 8.42
CA SER A 63 -4.59 -4.01 7.68
C SER A 63 -3.62 -5.18 7.71
N VAL A 64 -3.02 -5.50 6.56
CA VAL A 64 -2.24 -6.73 6.36
C VAL A 64 -0.98 -6.42 5.57
N ILE A 65 0.14 -7.03 5.93
CA ILE A 65 1.33 -7.09 5.06
C ILE A 65 1.49 -8.52 4.57
N ARG A 66 1.60 -8.69 3.25
CA ARG A 66 1.83 -9.98 2.58
C ARG A 66 3.12 -9.94 1.78
N LYS A 67 3.83 -11.06 1.72
CA LYS A 67 5.04 -11.22 0.91
C LYS A 67 4.74 -12.11 -0.30
N ASN A 68 5.19 -11.70 -1.47
CA ASN A 68 5.14 -12.44 -2.74
C ASN A 68 3.75 -12.98 -3.13
N LYS A 69 2.66 -12.30 -2.76
CA LYS A 69 1.28 -12.80 -2.96
C LYS A 69 1.03 -14.19 -2.34
N GLN A 70 1.88 -14.63 -1.41
CA GLN A 70 1.79 -15.94 -0.75
C GLN A 70 1.07 -15.84 0.59
N LYS A 71 0.39 -16.91 0.99
CA LYS A 71 -0.03 -17.11 2.39
C LYS A 71 1.07 -17.91 3.11
N LEU A 72 1.34 -17.70 4.40
CA LEU A 72 0.67 -16.85 5.41
C LEU A 72 1.02 -15.36 5.28
N ASP A 73 0.11 -14.49 5.71
CA ASP A 73 0.39 -13.06 5.80
C ASP A 73 1.49 -12.79 6.85
N VAL A 74 2.37 -11.83 6.57
CA VAL A 74 3.50 -11.46 7.45
C VAL A 74 2.99 -10.84 8.74
N VAL A 75 1.98 -9.97 8.63
CA VAL A 75 1.29 -9.37 9.76
C VAL A 75 -0.15 -9.10 9.38
N THR A 76 -1.04 -9.22 10.36
CA THR A 76 -2.45 -8.86 10.26
C THR A 76 -2.83 -8.11 11.53
N VAL A 77 -3.48 -6.95 11.36
CA VAL A 77 -3.95 -6.10 12.45
C VAL A 77 -5.39 -5.70 12.17
N GLU A 78 -6.26 -5.75 13.17
CA GLU A 78 -7.63 -5.25 13.04
C GLU A 78 -7.62 -3.71 13.02
N THR A 79 -8.20 -3.12 11.99
CA THR A 79 -8.27 -1.67 11.75
C THR A 79 -9.66 -1.29 11.22
N PRO A 80 -10.73 -1.47 12.01
CA PRO A 80 -12.10 -1.23 11.55
C PRO A 80 -12.33 0.25 11.24
N GLY A 81 -12.84 0.53 10.04
CA GLY A 81 -13.20 1.87 9.60
C GLY A 81 -12.00 2.81 9.40
N ILE A 82 -10.81 2.25 9.13
CA ILE A 82 -9.59 3.06 8.98
C ILE A 82 -9.64 3.95 7.73
N LEU A 83 -10.32 3.50 6.67
CA LEU A 83 -10.55 4.26 5.44
C LEU A 83 -11.95 4.88 5.42
N THR A 84 -12.10 5.95 4.63
CA THR A 84 -13.38 6.60 4.39
C THR A 84 -13.39 7.24 3.00
N GLY A 85 -14.52 7.13 2.28
CA GLY A 85 -14.71 7.85 1.02
C GLY A 85 -15.08 9.32 1.20
N ALA A 86 -15.32 9.78 2.43
CA ALA A 86 -15.67 11.18 2.69
C ALA A 86 -14.46 12.12 2.62
N GLY A 87 -13.24 11.61 2.87
CA GLY A 87 -12.04 12.44 2.95
C GLY A 87 -10.75 11.64 2.91
N HIS A 88 -9.64 12.36 2.74
CA HIS A 88 -8.32 11.77 2.71
C HIS A 88 -7.83 11.43 4.12
N LYS A 89 -7.35 10.19 4.29
CA LYS A 89 -6.63 9.72 5.47
C LYS A 89 -5.14 9.69 5.16
N PHE A 90 -4.33 10.27 6.06
CA PHE A 90 -2.88 10.31 5.91
C PHE A 90 -2.23 9.04 6.41
N PHE A 91 -1.32 8.49 5.62
CA PHE A 91 -0.51 7.33 5.96
C PHE A 91 0.95 7.59 5.62
N TRP A 92 1.83 6.84 6.27
CA TRP A 92 3.22 6.75 5.90
C TRP A 92 3.70 5.31 6.07
N LEU A 93 4.51 4.85 5.11
CA LEU A 93 5.15 3.55 5.13
C LEU A 93 6.66 3.79 5.10
N ASN A 94 7.39 3.09 5.95
CA ASN A 94 8.84 3.20 6.02
C ASN A 94 9.47 1.82 5.78
N THR A 95 10.43 1.81 4.87
CA THR A 95 11.23 0.65 4.48
C THR A 95 12.58 0.75 5.18
N SER A 96 12.59 0.89 6.50
CA SER A 96 13.83 1.06 7.26
C SER A 96 14.73 -0.15 7.02
N ASN A 97 15.99 0.10 6.64
CA ASN A 97 17.04 -0.85 6.21
C ASN A 97 17.19 -1.16 4.71
N GLY A 98 16.58 -0.41 3.78
CA GLY A 98 16.89 -0.60 2.35
C GLY A 98 16.53 -2.00 1.81
N GLY A 99 15.76 -2.75 2.60
CA GLY A 99 15.22 -4.06 2.32
C GLY A 99 14.14 -4.32 3.36
N PHE A 100 12.94 -4.64 2.90
CA PHE A 100 11.96 -5.29 3.75
C PHE A 100 12.53 -6.70 4.02
N HIS A 101 12.89 -7.02 5.25
CA HIS A 101 13.31 -8.36 5.65
C HIS A 101 12.07 -9.17 6.03
#